data_AF-A0A0R3PSH0-F1
#
_entry.id   AF-A0A0R3PSH0-F1
#
_cell.length_a   1.000
_cell.length_b   1.000
_cell.length_c   1.000
_cell.angle_alpha   90.00
_cell.angle_beta   90.00
_cell.angle_gamma   90.00
#
_symmetry.space_group_name_H-M   'P 1'
#
loop_
_entity.id
_entity.type
_entity.pdbx_description
1 polymer ?
#
loop_
_entity_poly.entity_id
_entity_poly.type
_entity_poly.pdbx_seq_one_letter_code
_entity_poly.pdbx_strand_id
1 'polypeptide(L)'
;MKLDGLKPLYNGLTQTCSEINSICLLLTLESANSKRYETTLDKELAEGLERMRILAAAEKAQRDQVKLNKRRSYNIGTLLSDRYGLQSIYQKRRRTFEKPIPCTPLHVASDEVPEMDLSCLIGDSVEDFKPSLDSRLRQPLAGDRPLRPYFARNFVPEIHLSREPEICEGENGSVLLTVTNESNSKAEVILVADNGDGLVECLTPAIQLSLPSADETADIYDIENDKRSVNDGCVY
;
A
#
# COMPACT_ATOMS: atom_id res chain seq x y z
N MET A 1 14.32 46.34 -58.17
CA MET A 1 13.50 45.56 -57.23
C MET A 1 14.43 44.82 -56.30
N LYS A 2 14.64 45.35 -55.09
CA LYS A 2 15.40 44.72 -54.00
C LYS A 2 14.40 44.60 -52.85
N LEU A 3 14.11 43.37 -52.44
CA LEU A 3 13.34 43.09 -51.22
C LEU A 3 14.37 42.85 -50.12
N ASP A 4 14.67 43.91 -49.38
CA ASP A 4 15.43 43.86 -48.14
C ASP A 4 14.48 43.57 -46.97
N GLY A 5 14.80 42.53 -46.20
CA GLY A 5 14.74 42.59 -44.74
C GLY A 5 13.40 42.35 -44.03
N LEU A 6 12.92 41.10 -44.00
CA LEU A 6 12.14 40.61 -42.86
C LEU A 6 13.12 40.14 -41.77
N LYS A 7 13.24 40.93 -40.70
CA LYS A 7 13.88 40.50 -39.44
C LYS A 7 12.91 39.61 -38.66
N PRO A 8 13.36 38.50 -38.05
CA PRO A 8 12.49 37.67 -37.22
C PRO A 8 12.35 38.27 -35.82
N LEU A 9 11.10 38.37 -35.37
CA LEU A 9 10.71 38.45 -33.96
C LEU A 9 10.87 37.06 -33.36
N TYR A 10 11.96 36.79 -32.62
CA TYR A 10 12.09 35.58 -31.80
C TYR A 10 12.72 35.95 -30.45
N ASN A 11 11.87 36.36 -29.51
CA ASN A 11 12.17 36.53 -28.09
C ASN A 11 11.04 35.87 -27.27
N GLY A 12 10.70 34.60 -27.56
CA GLY A 12 9.53 33.94 -26.96
C GLY A 12 9.73 32.52 -26.44
N LEU A 13 10.93 31.92 -26.55
CA LEU A 13 11.09 30.46 -26.37
C LEU A 13 11.78 30.02 -25.07
N THR A 14 12.13 30.94 -24.16
CA THR A 14 12.78 30.57 -22.88
C THR A 14 11.81 30.42 -21.71
N GLN A 15 10.50 30.57 -21.91
CA GLN A 15 9.53 30.67 -20.80
C GLN A 15 8.89 29.33 -20.41
N THR A 16 8.89 28.32 -21.28
CA THR A 16 8.17 27.05 -21.04
C THR A 16 8.96 25.98 -20.28
N CYS A 17 10.31 26.03 -20.27
CA CYS A 17 11.11 25.04 -19.54
C CYS A 17 11.07 25.22 -18.01
N SER A 18 10.77 26.43 -17.51
CA SER A 18 10.72 26.68 -16.06
C SER A 18 9.44 26.15 -15.39
N GLU A 19 8.32 26.14 -16.11
CA GLU A 19 7.02 25.71 -15.58
C GLU A 19 6.92 24.19 -15.45
N ILE A 20 7.54 23.45 -16.38
CA ILE A 20 7.59 21.97 -16.36
C ILE A 20 8.39 21.47 -15.15
N ASN A 21 9.51 22.13 -14.83
CA ASN A 21 10.32 21.81 -13.65
C ASN A 21 9.60 22.11 -12.33
N SER A 22 8.75 23.14 -12.29
CA SER A 22 7.98 23.47 -11.09
C SER A 22 6.85 22.46 -10.80
N ILE A 23 6.23 21.87 -11.83
CA ILE A 23 5.17 20.86 -11.67
C ILE A 23 5.77 19.52 -11.19
N CYS A 24 6.93 19.11 -11.73
CA CYS A 24 7.59 17.87 -11.31
C CYS A 24 8.07 17.91 -9.85
N LEU A 25 8.54 19.06 -9.37
CA LEU A 25 8.96 19.23 -7.96
C LEU A 25 7.78 19.21 -6.97
N LEU A 26 6.60 19.71 -7.38
CA LEU A 26 5.41 19.67 -6.54
C LEU A 26 4.88 18.24 -6.36
N LEU A 27 4.92 17.41 -7.41
CA LEU A 27 4.46 16.02 -7.34
C LEU A 27 5.39 15.11 -6.52
N THR A 28 6.71 15.33 -6.58
CA THR A 28 7.69 14.55 -5.82
C THR A 28 7.67 14.84 -4.32
N LEU A 29 7.38 16.08 -3.90
CA LEU A 29 7.27 16.44 -2.49
C LEU A 29 5.99 15.90 -1.82
N GLU A 30 4.87 15.77 -2.55
CA GLU A 30 3.65 15.12 -2.02
C GLU A 30 3.80 13.61 -1.83
N SER A 31 4.60 12.94 -2.66
CA SER A 31 4.86 11.50 -2.56
C SER A 31 5.53 11.11 -1.23
N ALA A 32 6.50 11.92 -0.77
CA ALA A 32 7.29 11.62 0.42
C ALA A 32 6.54 11.86 1.75
N ASN A 33 5.41 12.58 1.73
CA ASN A 33 4.67 12.97 2.93
C ASN A 33 3.30 12.30 3.06
N SER A 34 3.07 11.22 2.31
CA SER A 34 1.88 10.37 2.44
C SER A 34 1.89 9.67 3.80
N LYS A 35 1.49 10.38 4.86
CA LYS A 35 1.26 9.81 6.19
C LYS A 35 0.26 8.68 6.02
N ARG A 36 0.66 7.42 6.21
CA ARG A 36 -0.30 6.30 6.27
C ARG A 36 -1.34 6.62 7.33
N TYR A 37 -2.61 6.30 7.07
CA TYR A 37 -3.65 6.51 8.09
C TYR A 37 -3.30 5.65 9.30
N GLU A 38 -3.00 6.29 10.43
CA GLU A 38 -3.17 5.62 11.71
C GLU A 38 -4.68 5.44 11.90
N THR A 39 -5.12 4.19 11.98
CA THR A 39 -6.53 3.94 12.27
C THR A 39 -6.72 4.20 13.76
N THR A 40 -7.79 4.90 14.11
CA THR A 40 -8.07 5.22 15.52
C THR A 40 -8.30 3.97 16.38
N LEU A 41 -8.49 2.81 15.73
CA LEU A 41 -8.81 1.52 16.33
C LEU A 41 -7.62 0.55 16.36
N ASP A 42 -6.44 0.91 15.84
CA ASP A 42 -5.29 0.00 15.77
C ASP A 42 -4.89 -0.54 17.16
N LYS A 43 -5.00 0.31 18.19
CA LYS A 43 -4.70 -0.05 19.58
C LYS A 43 -5.72 -1.04 20.14
N GLU A 44 -7.01 -0.81 19.89
CA GLU A 44 -8.10 -1.68 20.35
C GLU A 44 -8.08 -3.03 19.62
N LEU A 45 -7.77 -3.02 18.33
CA LEU A 45 -7.59 -4.24 17.54
C LEU A 45 -6.43 -5.07 18.10
N ALA A 46 -5.28 -4.43 18.39
CA ALA A 46 -4.13 -5.12 18.98
C ALA A 46 -4.48 -5.72 20.35
N GLU A 47 -5.21 -4.98 21.19
CA GLU A 47 -5.67 -5.47 22.49
C GLU A 47 -6.65 -6.64 22.33
N GLY A 48 -7.61 -6.54 21.42
CA GLY A 48 -8.56 -7.60 21.11
C GLY A 48 -7.89 -8.89 20.62
N LEU A 49 -6.89 -8.77 19.75
CA LEU A 49 -6.09 -9.90 19.26
C LEU A 49 -5.31 -10.57 20.40
N GLU A 50 -4.71 -9.79 21.30
CA GLU A 50 -3.96 -10.35 22.44
C GLU A 50 -4.90 -11.08 23.41
N ARG A 51 -6.08 -10.51 23.71
CA ARG A 51 -7.10 -11.19 24.53
C ARG A 51 -7.54 -12.51 23.91
N MET A 52 -7.79 -12.55 22.60
CA MET A 52 -8.15 -13.79 21.89
C MET A 52 -7.01 -14.81 21.90
N ARG A 53 -5.76 -14.37 21.75
CA ARG A 53 -4.57 -15.23 21.83
C ARG A 53 -4.47 -15.92 23.18
N ILE A 54 -4.66 -15.18 24.26
CA ILE A 54 -4.63 -15.72 25.63
C ILE A 54 -5.76 -16.74 25.83
N LEU A 55 -6.99 -16.42 25.40
CA LEU A 55 -8.12 -17.34 25.49
C LEU A 55 -7.91 -18.62 24.69
N ALA A 56 -7.40 -18.51 23.46
CA ALA A 56 -7.09 -19.67 22.62
C ALA A 56 -5.99 -20.56 23.23
N ALA A 57 -4.98 -19.96 23.86
CA ALA A 57 -3.92 -20.70 24.56
C ALA A 57 -4.47 -21.43 25.79
N ALA A 58 -5.32 -20.78 26.58
CA ALA A 58 -5.98 -21.40 27.73
C ALA A 58 -6.90 -22.56 27.30
N GLU A 59 -7.70 -22.36 26.26
CA GLU A 59 -8.57 -23.40 25.71
C GLU A 59 -7.74 -24.59 25.18
N LYS A 60 -6.65 -24.33 24.46
CA LYS A 60 -5.74 -25.38 23.97
C LYS A 60 -5.14 -26.18 25.12
N ALA A 61 -4.65 -25.51 26.16
CA ALA A 61 -4.10 -26.15 27.35
C ALA A 61 -5.14 -27.02 28.06
N GLN A 62 -6.39 -26.54 28.14
CA GLN A 62 -7.51 -27.31 28.69
C GLN A 62 -7.81 -28.56 27.84
N ARG A 63 -7.90 -28.41 26.51
CA ARG A 63 -8.12 -29.54 25.59
C ARG A 63 -7.01 -30.59 25.73
N ASP A 64 -5.76 -30.17 25.82
CA ASP A 64 -4.62 -31.08 25.96
C ASP A 64 -4.57 -31.74 27.34
N GLN A 65 -4.94 -31.04 28.41
CA GLN A 65 -5.13 -31.63 29.73
C GLN A 65 -6.21 -32.71 29.72
N VAL A 66 -7.36 -32.46 29.08
CA VAL A 66 -8.44 -33.44 28.93
C VAL A 66 -7.96 -34.66 28.13
N LYS A 67 -7.20 -34.45 27.03
CA LYS A 67 -6.60 -35.55 26.26
C LYS A 67 -5.63 -36.39 27.09
N LEU A 68 -4.75 -35.74 27.86
CA LEU A 68 -3.81 -36.42 28.76
C LEU A 68 -4.55 -37.19 29.87
N ASN A 69 -5.60 -36.61 30.45
CA ASN A 69 -6.40 -37.29 31.47
C ASN A 69 -7.14 -38.51 30.90
N LYS A 70 -7.71 -38.42 29.69
CA LYS A 70 -8.30 -39.59 29.00
C LYS A 70 -7.27 -40.70 28.74
N ARG A 71 -6.02 -40.33 28.42
CA ARG A 71 -4.91 -41.30 28.27
C ARG A 71 -4.48 -41.89 29.62
N ARG A 72 -4.50 -41.11 30.70
CA ARG A 72 -4.14 -41.55 32.06
C ARG A 72 -5.22 -42.38 32.75
N SER A 73 -6.51 -42.16 32.47
CA SER A 73 -7.59 -42.95 33.07
C SER A 73 -7.59 -44.43 32.66
N TYR A 74 -6.90 -44.78 31.56
CA TYR A 74 -6.65 -46.17 31.17
C TYR A 74 -5.54 -46.85 32.00
N ASN A 75 -4.73 -46.06 32.73
CA ASN A 75 -3.72 -46.55 33.66
C ASN A 75 -4.27 -46.48 35.09
N ILE A 76 -4.71 -47.62 35.62
CA ILE A 76 -5.27 -47.87 36.97
C ILE A 76 -4.26 -47.55 38.12
N GLY A 77 -3.20 -46.78 37.88
CA GLY A 77 -2.15 -46.45 38.86
C GLY A 77 -2.33 -45.11 39.61
N THR A 78 -3.35 -44.31 39.31
CA THR A 78 -3.45 -42.92 39.85
C THR A 78 -4.20 -42.81 41.19
N LEU A 79 -4.64 -43.94 41.79
CA LEU A 79 -5.43 -43.92 43.03
C LEU A 79 -4.59 -43.68 44.31
N LEU A 80 -3.26 -43.61 44.22
CA LEU A 80 -2.38 -43.56 45.41
C LEU A 80 -1.63 -42.24 45.63
N SER A 81 -1.73 -41.25 44.75
CA SER A 81 -0.81 -40.09 44.79
C SER A 81 -1.25 -38.90 45.65
N ASP A 82 -2.50 -38.84 46.15
CA ASP A 82 -2.96 -37.68 46.95
C ASP A 82 -3.47 -38.03 48.36
N ARG A 83 -2.79 -38.94 49.06
CA ARG A 83 -3.14 -39.33 50.45
C ARG A 83 -3.12 -38.16 51.45
N TYR A 84 -2.34 -37.12 51.16
CA TYR A 84 -2.19 -35.93 52.01
C TYR A 84 -2.79 -34.66 51.38
N GLY A 85 -3.48 -34.76 50.24
CA GLY A 85 -4.09 -33.61 49.57
C GLY A 85 -3.10 -32.57 49.02
N LEU A 86 -1.77 -32.82 49.07
CA LEU A 86 -0.74 -31.86 48.69
C LEU A 86 -0.86 -31.44 47.22
N GLN A 87 -1.27 -32.36 46.34
CA GLN A 87 -1.41 -32.06 44.92
C GLN A 87 -2.63 -31.14 44.68
N SER A 88 -3.73 -31.38 45.39
CA SER A 88 -4.89 -30.49 45.36
C SER A 88 -4.58 -29.10 45.95
N ILE A 89 -3.84 -29.03 47.07
CA ILE A 89 -3.41 -27.78 47.72
C ILE A 89 -2.49 -27.00 46.79
N TYR A 90 -1.52 -27.66 46.15
CA TYR A 90 -0.63 -27.03 45.17
C TYR A 90 -1.41 -26.47 43.98
N GLN A 91 -2.34 -27.24 43.41
CA GLN A 91 -3.19 -26.76 42.31
C GLN A 91 -4.07 -25.59 42.75
N LYS A 92 -4.64 -25.64 43.96
CA LYS A 92 -5.46 -24.56 44.52
C LYS A 92 -4.65 -23.28 44.70
N ARG A 93 -3.43 -23.38 45.22
CA ARG A 93 -2.49 -22.25 45.34
C ARG A 93 -2.04 -21.74 43.98
N ARG A 94 -1.78 -22.63 43.00
CA ARG A 94 -1.37 -22.21 41.66
C ARG A 94 -2.47 -21.42 40.95
N ARG A 95 -3.73 -21.85 41.09
CA ARG A 95 -4.90 -21.13 40.55
C ARG A 95 -5.08 -19.74 41.18
N THR A 96 -4.70 -19.54 42.44
CA THR A 96 -4.74 -18.20 43.06
C THR A 96 -3.66 -17.25 42.57
N PHE A 97 -2.63 -17.74 41.85
CA PHE A 97 -1.58 -16.91 41.25
C PHE A 97 -1.74 -16.70 39.74
N GLU A 98 -2.63 -17.46 39.07
CA GLU A 98 -3.01 -17.18 37.68
C GLU A 98 -3.84 -15.90 37.66
N LYS A 99 -3.30 -14.85 37.01
CA LYS A 99 -3.96 -13.56 36.90
C LYS A 99 -5.31 -13.76 36.17
N PRO A 100 -6.43 -13.27 36.72
CA PRO A 100 -7.70 -13.35 36.03
C PRO A 100 -7.61 -12.59 34.71
N ILE A 101 -8.00 -13.26 33.62
CA ILE A 101 -8.11 -12.64 32.30
C ILE A 101 -9.22 -11.60 32.41
N PRO A 102 -8.96 -10.31 32.12
CA PRO A 102 -10.00 -9.29 32.17
C PRO A 102 -11.12 -9.64 31.18
N CYS A 103 -12.31 -9.86 31.72
CA CYS A 103 -13.52 -10.22 30.97
C CYS A 103 -14.38 -8.99 30.63
N THR A 104 -13.84 -7.79 30.86
CA THR A 104 -14.56 -6.55 30.57
C THR A 104 -14.65 -6.36 29.06
N PRO A 105 -15.85 -6.24 28.47
CA PRO A 105 -15.99 -5.99 27.04
C PRO A 105 -15.25 -4.70 26.66
N LEU A 106 -14.57 -4.71 25.50
CA LEU A 106 -13.82 -3.54 25.00
C LEU A 106 -14.75 -2.36 24.71
N HIS A 107 -15.99 -2.65 24.30
CA HIS A 107 -17.01 -1.66 24.01
C HIS A 107 -18.24 -1.91 24.88
N VAL A 108 -18.75 -0.84 25.47
CA VAL A 108 -20.06 -0.84 26.13
C VAL A 108 -21.11 -0.51 25.07
N ALA A 109 -22.24 -1.21 25.10
CA ALA A 109 -23.37 -0.85 24.25
C ALA A 109 -23.76 0.60 24.56
N SER A 110 -23.83 1.45 23.53
CA SER A 110 -24.38 2.80 23.70
C SER A 110 -25.89 2.70 23.79
N ASP A 111 -26.48 3.31 24.82
CA ASP A 111 -27.93 3.32 25.03
C ASP A 111 -28.67 4.18 23.99
N GLU A 112 -27.98 5.17 23.43
CA GLU A 112 -28.52 6.08 22.42
C GLU A 112 -27.65 6.05 21.16
N VAL A 113 -28.29 5.78 20.02
CA VAL A 113 -27.67 5.90 18.69
C VAL A 113 -27.75 7.37 18.29
N PRO A 114 -26.66 7.99 17.80
CA PRO A 114 -26.71 9.36 17.31
C PRO A 114 -27.84 9.57 16.32
N GLU A 115 -28.62 10.62 16.51
CA GLU A 115 -29.74 10.93 15.61
C GLU A 115 -29.24 11.20 14.19
N MET A 116 -30.01 10.76 13.20
CA MET A 116 -29.68 10.99 11.80
C MET A 116 -29.81 12.48 11.48
N ASP A 117 -28.75 13.08 10.95
CA ASP A 117 -28.76 14.49 10.58
C ASP A 117 -29.70 14.74 9.40
N LEU A 118 -30.87 15.35 9.67
CA LEU A 118 -31.88 15.67 8.66
C LEU A 118 -31.52 16.91 7.82
N SER A 119 -30.41 17.59 8.13
CA SER A 119 -29.95 18.76 7.37
C SER A 119 -29.75 18.43 5.88
N CYS A 120 -29.40 17.18 5.55
CA CYS A 120 -29.28 16.68 4.19
C CYS A 120 -30.61 16.59 3.40
N LEU A 121 -31.76 16.61 4.07
CA LEU A 121 -33.08 16.56 3.41
C LEU A 121 -33.67 17.95 3.12
N ILE A 122 -33.19 19.00 3.81
CA ILE A 122 -33.83 20.32 3.82
C ILE A 122 -33.02 21.38 3.05
N GLY A 123 -31.71 21.18 2.83
CA GLY A 123 -30.85 22.14 2.15
C GLY A 123 -30.93 22.07 0.62
N ASP A 124 -31.24 23.21 -0.02
CA ASP A 124 -30.97 23.43 -1.46
C ASP A 124 -29.46 23.25 -1.71
N SER A 125 -29.12 22.12 -2.33
CA SER A 125 -27.77 21.60 -2.42
C SER A 125 -26.83 22.54 -3.18
N VAL A 126 -25.91 23.17 -2.47
CA VAL A 126 -24.57 23.38 -3.01
C VAL A 126 -23.99 21.97 -3.17
N GLU A 127 -23.63 21.58 -4.38
CA GLU A 127 -23.15 20.24 -4.76
C GLU A 127 -21.98 19.78 -3.88
N ASP A 128 -22.27 19.20 -2.71
CA ASP A 128 -21.33 18.39 -1.95
C ASP A 128 -21.11 17.12 -2.78
N PHE A 129 -20.01 17.09 -3.52
CA PHE A 129 -19.57 15.94 -4.31
C PHE A 129 -19.28 14.76 -3.40
N LYS A 130 -20.33 14.04 -3.01
CA LYS A 130 -20.21 12.79 -2.28
C LYS A 130 -19.46 11.80 -3.17
N PRO A 131 -18.37 11.18 -2.69
CA PRO A 131 -17.59 10.28 -3.50
C PRO A 131 -18.42 9.08 -3.97
N SER A 132 -18.14 8.63 -5.18
CA SER A 132 -18.80 7.46 -5.75
C SER A 132 -18.61 6.21 -4.87
N LEU A 133 -19.55 5.26 -4.95
CA LEU A 133 -19.44 3.98 -4.23
C LEU A 133 -18.11 3.28 -4.54
N ASP A 134 -17.70 3.27 -5.81
CA ASP A 134 -16.45 2.65 -6.25
C ASP A 134 -15.24 3.30 -5.59
N SER A 135 -15.21 4.64 -5.53
CA SER A 135 -14.15 5.38 -4.84
C SER A 135 -14.09 5.05 -3.34
N ARG A 136 -15.25 4.88 -2.69
CA ARG A 136 -15.32 4.50 -1.27
C ARG A 136 -14.83 3.07 -1.03
N LEU A 137 -15.22 2.13 -1.88
CA LEU A 137 -14.80 0.72 -1.78
C LEU A 137 -13.29 0.55 -1.95
N ARG A 138 -12.67 1.43 -2.73
CA ARG A 138 -11.22 1.42 -2.93
C ARG A 138 -10.44 2.02 -1.73
N GLN A 139 -11.07 2.71 -0.77
CA GLN A 139 -10.46 3.10 0.53
C GLN A 139 -11.35 2.65 1.70
N PRO A 140 -11.45 1.34 1.96
CA PRO A 140 -12.40 0.82 2.95
C PRO A 140 -12.15 1.34 4.37
N LEU A 141 -10.90 1.72 4.67
CA LEU A 141 -10.50 2.28 5.96
C LEU A 141 -10.71 3.80 6.07
N ALA A 142 -11.12 4.48 5.00
CA ALA A 142 -11.41 5.92 5.05
C ALA A 142 -12.72 6.21 5.81
N GLY A 143 -13.71 5.30 5.76
CA GLY A 143 -15.00 5.47 6.43
C GLY A 143 -15.72 6.74 5.95
N ASP A 144 -15.99 7.66 6.89
CA ASP A 144 -16.60 8.97 6.62
C ASP A 144 -15.55 10.09 6.44
N ARG A 145 -14.27 9.77 6.45
CA ARG A 145 -13.21 10.74 6.19
C ARG A 145 -13.15 11.06 4.69
N PRO A 146 -12.70 12.28 4.31
CA PRO A 146 -12.47 12.60 2.91
C PRO A 146 -11.54 11.57 2.26
N LEU A 147 -11.97 11.03 1.12
CA LEU A 147 -11.14 10.10 0.35
C LEU A 147 -9.85 10.81 -0.07
N ARG A 148 -8.72 10.11 0.02
CA ARG A 148 -7.48 10.64 -0.58
C ARG A 148 -7.65 10.70 -2.09
N PRO A 149 -7.07 11.73 -2.74
CA PRO A 149 -6.97 11.73 -4.18
C PRO A 149 -6.33 10.42 -4.64
N TYR A 150 -7.02 9.74 -5.55
CA TYR A 150 -6.43 8.64 -6.30
C TYR A 150 -5.43 9.25 -7.26
N PHE A 151 -4.15 9.10 -6.98
CA PHE A 151 -3.13 9.55 -7.91
C PHE A 151 -3.23 8.73 -9.20
N ALA A 152 -3.23 9.42 -10.35
CA ALA A 152 -3.28 8.80 -11.67
C ALA A 152 -2.17 7.75 -11.87
N ARG A 153 -1.01 7.93 -11.23
CA ARG A 153 0.12 6.97 -11.20
C ARG A 153 -0.26 5.56 -10.75
N ASN A 154 -1.33 5.41 -9.97
CA ASN A 154 -1.81 4.09 -9.52
C ASN A 154 -2.55 3.31 -10.63
N PHE A 155 -2.87 3.94 -11.76
CA PHE A 155 -3.67 3.37 -12.85
C PHE A 155 -3.05 3.59 -14.23
N VAL A 156 -2.23 4.64 -14.38
CA VAL A 156 -1.64 5.06 -15.64
C VAL A 156 -0.13 5.09 -15.48
N PRO A 157 0.63 4.41 -16.37
CA PRO A 157 2.08 4.51 -16.39
C PRO A 157 2.54 5.96 -16.54
N GLU A 158 3.55 6.33 -15.77
CA GLU A 158 4.13 7.66 -15.79
C GLU A 158 5.29 7.70 -16.79
N ILE A 159 5.32 8.73 -17.65
CA ILE A 159 6.33 8.89 -18.70
C ILE A 159 7.06 10.22 -18.47
N HIS A 160 8.37 10.16 -18.37
CA HIS A 160 9.24 11.31 -18.12
C HIS A 160 10.39 11.39 -19.11
N LEU A 161 10.85 12.61 -19.39
CA LEU A 161 12.14 12.84 -20.05
C LEU A 161 13.25 12.67 -19.03
N SER A 162 14.15 11.72 -19.25
CA SER A 162 15.26 11.47 -18.31
C SER A 162 16.29 12.60 -18.29
N ARG A 163 16.36 13.37 -19.38
CA ARG A 163 17.24 14.52 -19.54
C ARG A 163 16.63 15.52 -20.54
N GLU A 164 17.02 16.78 -20.43
CA GLU A 164 16.69 17.78 -21.44
C GLU A 164 17.34 17.38 -22.77
N PRO A 165 16.57 17.36 -23.88
CA PRO A 165 17.10 16.98 -25.17
C PRO A 165 17.91 18.13 -25.78
N GLU A 166 19.16 17.86 -26.13
CA GLU A 166 20.01 18.79 -26.88
C GLU A 166 19.67 18.63 -28.38
N ILE A 167 18.75 19.46 -28.88
CA ILE A 167 18.32 19.44 -30.29
C ILE A 167 18.82 20.71 -30.97
N CYS A 168 19.66 20.54 -32.00
CA CYS A 168 20.04 21.60 -32.92
C CYS A 168 19.17 21.55 -34.17
N GLU A 169 18.86 22.70 -34.75
CA GLU A 169 18.06 22.78 -35.98
C GLU A 169 18.75 22.02 -37.13
N GLY A 170 18.04 21.05 -37.73
CA GLY A 170 18.56 20.23 -38.82
C GLY A 170 19.42 19.03 -38.39
N GLU A 171 19.59 18.78 -37.09
CA GLU A 171 20.33 17.62 -36.58
C GLU A 171 19.40 16.59 -35.91
N ASN A 172 19.78 15.31 -35.99
CA ASN A 172 19.07 14.23 -35.31
C ASN A 172 19.46 14.18 -33.82
N GLY A 173 18.51 14.49 -32.94
CA GLY A 173 18.66 14.33 -31.49
C GLY A 173 18.16 12.97 -30.99
N SER A 174 18.74 12.49 -29.88
CA SER A 174 18.20 11.32 -29.16
C SER A 174 17.47 11.76 -27.90
N VAL A 175 16.25 11.27 -27.70
CA VAL A 175 15.44 11.51 -26.51
C VAL A 175 15.48 10.27 -25.62
N LEU A 176 15.76 10.45 -24.33
CA LEU A 176 15.71 9.37 -23.36
C LEU A 176 14.43 9.52 -22.53
N LEU A 177 13.58 8.49 -22.58
CA LEU A 177 12.33 8.42 -21.84
C LEU A 177 12.45 7.38 -20.72
N THR A 178 11.94 7.73 -19.55
CA THR A 178 11.71 6.79 -18.45
C THR A 178 10.22 6.54 -18.37
N VAL A 179 9.82 5.27 -18.45
CA VAL A 179 8.43 4.84 -18.28
C VAL A 179 8.35 3.98 -17.03
N THR A 180 7.51 4.39 -16.08
CA THR A 180 7.34 3.70 -14.79
C THR A 180 5.90 3.27 -14.62
N ASN A 181 5.68 2.04 -14.15
CA ASN A 181 4.36 1.53 -13.83
C ASN A 181 4.27 1.26 -12.33
N GLU A 182 3.62 2.16 -11.60
CA GLU A 182 3.32 1.99 -10.18
C GLU A 182 1.94 1.33 -9.96
N SER A 183 1.23 0.97 -11.03
CA SER A 183 -0.07 0.32 -10.90
C SER A 183 0.06 -1.14 -10.47
N ASN A 184 -1.00 -1.63 -9.82
CA ASN A 184 -1.11 -3.03 -9.39
C ASN A 184 -1.45 -3.98 -10.56
N SER A 185 -1.40 -3.49 -11.79
CA SER A 185 -1.71 -4.26 -13.00
C SER A 185 -0.61 -4.12 -14.02
N LYS A 186 -0.42 -5.17 -14.83
CA LYS A 186 0.42 -5.10 -16.02
C LYS A 186 -0.12 -4.02 -16.96
N ALA A 187 0.78 -3.22 -17.55
CA ALA A 187 0.42 -2.19 -18.50
C ALA A 187 1.08 -2.43 -19.87
N GLU A 188 0.32 -2.26 -20.94
CA GLU A 188 0.84 -2.22 -22.30
C GLU A 188 0.81 -0.78 -22.80
N VAL A 189 1.99 -0.23 -23.08
CA VAL A 189 2.16 1.17 -23.50
C VAL A 189 2.63 1.18 -24.95
N ILE A 190 1.94 1.95 -25.80
CA ILE A 190 2.33 2.17 -27.19
C ILE A 190 2.57 3.67 -27.35
N LEU A 191 3.83 4.04 -27.55
CA LEU A 191 4.22 5.41 -27.89
C LEU A 191 4.19 5.53 -29.40
N VAL A 192 3.36 6.42 -29.94
CA VAL A 192 3.27 6.67 -31.38
C VAL A 192 3.78 8.07 -31.66
N ALA A 193 4.66 8.19 -32.65
CA ALA A 193 5.11 9.49 -33.11
C ALA A 193 4.02 10.18 -33.92
N ASP A 194 3.64 11.38 -33.50
CA ASP A 194 2.75 12.25 -34.26
C ASP A 194 3.58 13.13 -35.20
N ASN A 195 3.95 12.56 -36.35
CA ASN A 195 4.72 13.25 -37.40
C ASN A 195 3.81 14.20 -38.21
N GLY A 196 3.25 15.22 -37.56
CA GLY A 196 2.47 16.29 -38.19
C GLY A 196 3.32 17.25 -39.05
N ASP A 197 2.77 18.42 -39.40
CA ASP A 197 3.32 19.36 -40.40
C ASP A 197 4.60 20.15 -39.97
N GLY A 198 5.55 19.52 -39.29
CA GLY A 198 6.97 19.84 -39.47
C GLY A 198 7.68 20.66 -38.38
N LEU A 199 7.92 20.06 -37.21
CA LEU A 199 8.98 20.54 -36.30
C LEU A 199 9.90 19.43 -35.80
N VAL A 200 9.41 18.21 -35.62
CA VAL A 200 10.19 17.05 -35.18
C VAL A 200 9.70 15.82 -35.94
N GLU A 201 10.59 15.14 -36.65
CA GLU A 201 10.31 13.85 -37.28
C GLU A 201 10.94 12.74 -36.46
N CYS A 202 10.12 11.81 -35.97
CA CYS A 202 10.62 10.61 -35.31
C CYS A 202 10.89 9.52 -36.34
N LEU A 203 12.13 9.02 -36.36
CA LEU A 203 12.53 7.89 -37.20
C LEU A 203 11.83 6.58 -36.81
N THR A 204 11.48 6.43 -35.53
CA THR A 204 10.75 5.27 -35.02
C THR A 204 9.27 5.65 -34.84
N PRO A 205 8.36 5.12 -35.68
CA PRO A 205 6.96 5.57 -35.70
C PRO A 205 6.16 5.08 -34.50
N ALA A 206 6.52 3.92 -33.92
CA ALA A 206 5.89 3.42 -32.71
C ALA A 206 6.85 2.57 -31.86
N ILE A 207 6.72 2.69 -30.53
CA ILE A 207 7.45 1.88 -29.54
C ILE A 207 6.42 1.21 -28.63
N GLN A 208 6.47 -0.11 -28.54
CA GLN A 208 5.60 -0.89 -27.67
C GLN A 208 6.37 -1.40 -26.45
N LEU A 209 5.84 -1.15 -25.26
CA LEU A 209 6.41 -1.53 -23.97
C LEU A 209 5.40 -2.37 -23.20
N SER A 210 5.88 -3.44 -22.57
CA SER A 210 5.11 -4.26 -21.63
C SER A 210 5.70 -4.05 -20.24
N LEU A 211 5.00 -3.29 -19.41
CA LEU A 211 5.44 -2.95 -18.06
C LEU A 211 4.81 -3.92 -17.05
N PRO A 212 5.62 -4.59 -16.20
CA PRO A 212 5.10 -5.44 -15.14
C PRO A 212 4.31 -4.62 -14.12
N SER A 213 3.48 -5.28 -13.34
CA SER A 213 2.83 -4.65 -12.19
C SER A 213 3.84 -4.31 -11.09
N ALA A 214 3.53 -3.34 -10.24
CA ALA A 214 4.40 -2.96 -9.13
C ALA A 214 4.72 -4.15 -8.21
N ASP A 215 3.74 -5.01 -7.93
CA ASP A 215 3.90 -6.19 -7.07
C ASP A 215 4.87 -7.22 -7.67
N GLU A 216 4.84 -7.44 -8.99
CA GLU A 216 5.75 -8.38 -9.67
C GLU A 216 7.21 -7.92 -9.68
N THR A 217 7.46 -6.61 -9.64
CA THR A 217 8.84 -6.09 -9.63
C THR A 217 9.58 -6.38 -8.33
N ALA A 218 8.87 -6.53 -7.20
CA ALA A 218 9.49 -6.83 -5.91
C ALA A 218 10.14 -8.22 -5.90
N ASP A 219 9.52 -9.19 -6.58
CA ASP A 219 9.98 -10.60 -6.57
C ASP A 219 11.19 -10.85 -7.47
N ILE A 220 11.43 -9.99 -8.47
CA ILE A 220 12.51 -10.18 -9.45
C ILE A 220 13.89 -9.89 -8.84
N TYR A 221 13.99 -8.92 -7.93
CA TYR A 221 15.28 -8.54 -7.31
C TYR A 221 15.80 -9.57 -6.31
N ASP A 222 14.95 -10.42 -5.73
CA ASP A 222 15.37 -11.46 -4.80
C ASP A 222 16.05 -12.65 -5.51
N ILE A 223 15.71 -12.91 -6.78
CA ILE A 223 16.22 -14.07 -7.54
C ILE A 223 17.65 -13.83 -8.06
N GLU A 224 18.04 -12.57 -8.32
CA GLU A 224 19.37 -12.25 -8.85
C GLU A 224 20.48 -12.23 -7.78
N ASN A 225 20.12 -12.05 -6.51
CA ASN A 225 21.10 -12.05 -5.41
C ASN A 225 21.58 -13.46 -5.02
N ASP A 226 20.74 -14.49 -5.16
CA ASP A 226 21.11 -15.85 -4.75
C ASP A 226 22.12 -16.52 -5.70
N LYS A 227 22.19 -16.08 -6.97
CA LYS A 227 23.09 -16.69 -7.97
C LYS A 227 24.55 -16.24 -7.88
N ARG A 228 24.87 -15.22 -7.08
CA ARG A 228 26.27 -14.75 -6.89
C ARG A 228 27.03 -15.47 -5.77
N SER A 229 26.39 -16.35 -5.01
CA SER A 229 27.02 -17.02 -3.85
C SER A 229 27.66 -18.40 -4.14
N VAL A 230 27.47 -18.98 -5.34
CA VAL A 230 27.84 -20.38 -5.61
C VAL A 230 29.16 -20.56 -6.38
N ASN A 231 29.76 -19.49 -6.90
CA ASN A 231 30.94 -19.58 -7.78
C ASN A 231 32.24 -19.05 -7.16
N ASP A 232 32.48 -19.30 -5.87
CA ASP A 232 33.83 -19.17 -5.32
C ASP A 232 34.26 -20.42 -4.55
N GLY A 233 35.26 -21.10 -5.10
CA GLY A 233 36.20 -21.88 -4.32
C GLY A 233 36.01 -23.39 -4.30
N CYS A 234 36.52 -24.08 -5.32
CA CYS A 234 37.30 -25.31 -5.13
C CYS A 234 38.12 -25.63 -6.39
N VAL A 235 39.35 -25.10 -6.42
CA VAL A 235 40.45 -25.68 -7.18
C VAL A 235 41.52 -26.03 -6.14
N TYR A 236 41.62 -27.32 -5.82
CA TYR A 236 42.84 -27.98 -5.35
C TYR A 236 42.82 -29.43 -5.82
#